data_AF-A0A150FPS3-F1
#
_entry.id   AF-A0A150FPS3-F1
#
_cell.length_a   1.000
_cell.length_b   1.000
_cell.length_c   1.000
_cell.angle_alpha   90.00
_cell.angle_beta   90.00
_cell.angle_gamma   90.00
#
_symmetry.space_group_name_H-M   'P 1'
#
loop_
_entity.id
_entity.type
_entity.pdbx_description
1 polymer ?
#
loop_
_entity_poly.entity_id
_entity_poly.type
_entity_poly.pdbx_seq_one_letter_code
_entity_poly.pdbx_strand_id
1 'polypeptide(L)'
;MWNIQDIITNIGILDIIDIVIVAYAFYKLYTLIKETRAEQLVKGIVVLLVATKASEVLQLHVVNWILKNTMTVGLIALLIVFQPELRRALEYIGRTKFIIRSSSEFENESIDKSIEEIVEALYSLSRQKIGALIVIERETGLGDIIQTGTIVEGKITRQLLINIFIPNTPLHDGAVIVKGSKIKAAGCFLPLTENKNLNKELGTRHRAGIGISERSDCISLMVSEETGYISMAKSGKIYRNISKEYIKDVLSKLLKQEVEGKGIFKKGGLFK
;
A
#
# COMPACT_ATOMS: atom_id res chain seq x y z
N MET A 1 47.02 6.92 16.82
CA MET A 1 46.56 8.21 16.25
C MET A 1 46.10 7.89 14.85
N TRP A 2 44.80 7.84 14.58
CA TRP A 2 44.30 7.56 13.23
C TRP A 2 44.63 8.78 12.37
N ASN A 3 45.67 8.68 11.53
CA ASN A 3 46.04 9.76 10.63
C ASN A 3 44.96 9.85 9.55
N ILE A 4 44.17 10.91 9.62
CA ILE A 4 43.13 11.25 8.61
C ILE A 4 43.74 11.31 7.20
N GLN A 5 45.04 11.56 7.09
CA GLN A 5 45.79 11.56 5.85
C GLN A 5 45.83 10.19 5.15
N ASP A 6 45.94 9.09 5.89
CA ASP A 6 46.04 7.72 5.31
C ASP A 6 44.71 7.25 4.72
N ILE A 7 43.59 7.73 5.28
CA ILE A 7 42.23 7.46 4.79
C ILE A 7 42.01 8.16 3.46
N ILE A 8 42.47 9.41 3.31
CA ILE A 8 42.27 10.19 2.09
C ILE A 8 43.14 9.63 0.94
N THR A 9 44.34 9.14 1.23
CA THR A 9 45.26 8.61 0.20
C THR A 9 44.91 7.22 -0.31
N ASN A 10 44.09 6.44 0.42
CA ASN A 10 43.70 5.07 0.04
C ASN A 10 42.23 4.95 -0.41
N ILE A 11 41.52 6.05 -0.64
CA ILE A 11 40.16 6.00 -1.18
C ILE A 11 40.20 5.46 -2.62
N GLY A 12 39.67 4.25 -2.79
CA GLY A 12 39.42 3.65 -4.08
C GLY A 12 38.12 4.15 -4.70
N ILE A 13 37.96 3.92 -6.01
CA ILE A 13 36.72 4.22 -6.74
C ILE A 13 35.52 3.46 -6.14
N LEU A 14 35.75 2.27 -5.58
CA LEU A 14 34.71 1.50 -4.89
C LEU A 14 34.23 2.17 -3.61
N ASP A 15 35.11 2.82 -2.83
CA ASP A 15 34.73 3.55 -1.62
C ASP A 15 33.88 4.78 -1.97
N ILE A 16 34.20 5.45 -3.08
CA ILE A 16 33.39 6.56 -3.60
C ILE A 16 31.99 6.07 -3.99
N ILE A 17 31.90 4.94 -4.71
CA ILE A 17 30.61 4.34 -5.09
C ILE A 17 29.81 3.96 -3.84
N ASP A 18 30.45 3.35 -2.85
CA ASP A 18 29.80 2.95 -1.60
C ASP A 18 29.28 4.17 -0.81
N ILE A 19 30.10 5.21 -0.65
CA ILE A 19 29.69 6.47 0.00
C ILE A 19 28.49 7.08 -0.74
N VAL A 20 28.48 7.08 -2.07
CA VAL A 20 27.36 7.61 -2.87
C VAL A 20 26.10 6.78 -2.68
N ILE A 21 26.21 5.44 -2.66
CA ILE A 21 25.07 4.54 -2.42
C ILE A 21 24.50 4.78 -1.02
N VAL A 22 25.36 4.81 0.00
CA VAL A 22 24.97 5.05 1.39
C VAL A 22 24.35 6.44 1.54
N ALA A 23 24.96 7.48 0.96
CA ALA A 23 24.43 8.84 0.99
C ALA A 23 23.05 8.93 0.31
N TYR A 24 22.86 8.26 -0.82
CA TYR A 24 21.56 8.20 -1.49
C TYR A 24 20.51 7.47 -0.65
N ALA A 25 20.88 6.36 -0.02
CA ALA A 25 19.99 5.61 0.88
C ALA A 25 19.56 6.46 2.09
N PHE A 26 20.50 7.14 2.75
CA PHE A 26 20.21 8.07 3.84
C PHE A 26 19.35 9.26 3.38
N TYR A 27 19.62 9.83 2.21
CA TYR A 27 18.81 10.90 1.64
C TYR A 27 17.36 10.45 1.41
N LYS A 28 17.16 9.25 0.85
CA LYS A 28 15.82 8.67 0.69
C LYS A 28 15.14 8.43 2.02
N LEU A 29 15.84 7.88 3.01
CA LEU A 29 15.32 7.67 4.36
C LEU A 29 14.91 9.00 5.00
N TYR A 30 15.74 10.03 4.90
CA TYR A 30 15.41 11.37 5.38
C TYR A 30 14.15 11.93 4.72
N THR A 31 14.02 11.78 3.39
CA THR A 31 12.86 12.27 2.64
C THR A 31 11.57 11.53 3.02
N LEU A 32 11.66 10.26 3.45
CA LEU A 32 10.51 9.48 3.94
C LEU A 32 10.04 9.93 5.33
N ILE A 33 10.97 10.38 6.19
CA ILE A 33 10.65 10.79 7.57
C ILE A 33 10.21 12.25 7.61
N LYS A 34 10.80 13.10 6.75
CA LYS A 34 10.51 14.54 6.66
C LYS A 34 9.02 14.78 6.42
N GLU A 35 8.46 15.78 7.10
CA GLU A 35 7.03 16.17 7.06
C GLU A 35 6.05 15.15 7.69
N THR A 36 6.56 14.12 8.38
CA THR A 36 5.72 13.16 9.11
C THR A 36 5.78 13.38 10.63
N ARG A 37 4.83 12.77 11.37
CA ARG A 37 4.89 12.72 12.85
C ARG A 37 6.19 12.07 13.36
N ALA A 38 6.81 11.19 12.57
CA ALA A 38 8.09 10.58 12.92
C ALA A 38 9.23 11.61 12.95
N GLU A 39 9.18 12.68 12.16
CA GLU A 39 10.17 13.76 12.20
C GLU A 39 10.23 14.44 13.59
N GLN A 40 9.07 14.72 14.18
CA GLN A 40 8.98 15.34 15.51
C GLN A 40 9.56 14.42 16.59
N LEU A 41 9.28 13.12 16.49
CA LEU A 41 9.82 12.11 17.41
C LEU A 41 11.34 12.01 17.31
N VAL A 42 11.89 11.96 16.09
CA VAL A 42 13.34 11.95 15.86
C VAL A 42 14.00 13.21 16.42
N LYS A 43 13.43 14.40 16.17
CA LYS A 43 13.93 15.66 16.75
C LYS A 43 13.90 15.63 18.28
N GLY A 44 12.83 15.11 18.88
CA GLY A 44 12.71 14.94 20.33
C GLY A 44 13.80 14.02 20.89
N ILE A 45 14.04 12.88 20.26
CA ILE A 45 15.12 11.94 20.66
C ILE A 45 16.49 12.61 20.55
N VAL A 46 16.77 13.34 19.47
CA VAL A 46 18.04 14.05 19.29
C VAL A 46 18.25 15.11 20.37
N VAL A 47 17.24 15.92 20.67
CA VAL A 47 17.29 16.91 21.75
C VAL A 47 17.57 16.22 23.09
N LEU A 48 16.92 15.10 23.37
CA LEU A 48 17.08 14.36 24.62
C LEU A 48 18.49 13.74 24.75
N LEU A 49 19.06 13.23 23.64
CA LEU A 49 20.44 12.75 23.58
C LEU A 49 21.46 13.88 23.83
N VAL A 50 21.29 15.02 23.17
CA VAL A 50 22.16 16.19 23.35
C VAL A 50 22.07 16.70 24.79
N ALA A 51 20.86 16.82 25.35
CA ALA A 51 20.66 17.23 26.74
C ALA A 51 21.31 16.25 27.72
N THR A 52 21.18 14.94 27.47
CA THR A 52 21.82 13.91 28.29
C THR A 52 23.35 14.07 28.25
N LYS A 53 23.93 14.23 27.06
CA LYS A 53 25.38 14.39 26.91
C LYS A 53 25.89 15.70 27.52
N ALA A 54 25.17 16.79 27.34
CA ALA A 54 25.47 18.07 27.97
C ALA A 54 25.45 17.95 29.50
N SER A 55 24.46 17.25 30.06
CA SER A 55 24.39 17.03 31.52
C SER A 55 25.54 16.20 32.07
N GLU A 56 26.12 15.26 31.29
CA GLU A 56 27.33 14.53 31.67
C GLU A 56 28.56 15.44 31.72
N VAL A 57 28.74 16.27 30.69
CA VAL A 57 29.88 17.19 30.58
C VAL A 57 29.83 18.26 31.67
N LEU A 58 28.64 18.77 31.96
CA LEU A 58 28.39 19.79 32.99
C LEU A 58 28.29 19.20 34.41
N GLN A 59 28.46 17.89 34.57
CA GLN A 59 28.37 17.19 35.87
C GLN A 59 27.05 17.40 36.63
N LEU A 60 25.93 17.57 35.92
CA LEU A 60 24.61 17.77 36.52
C LEU A 60 24.02 16.42 36.96
N HIS A 61 24.41 15.92 38.14
CA HIS A 61 24.08 14.57 38.60
C HIS A 61 22.57 14.23 38.60
N VAL A 62 21.72 15.08 39.17
CA VAL A 62 20.27 14.82 39.26
C VAL A 62 19.62 14.88 37.88
N VAL A 63 19.97 15.88 37.07
CA VAL A 63 19.45 16.03 35.71
C VAL A 63 19.88 14.85 34.83
N ASN A 64 21.15 14.45 34.93
CA ASN A 64 21.66 13.28 34.22
C ASN A 64 20.92 12.01 34.60
N TRP A 65 20.67 11.81 35.90
CA TRP A 65 19.89 10.67 36.40
C TRP A 65 18.46 10.69 35.85
N ILE A 66 17.77 11.82 35.88
CA ILE A 66 16.42 11.94 35.30
C ILE A 66 16.45 11.62 33.81
N LEU A 67 17.33 12.27 33.04
CA LEU A 67 17.40 12.10 31.58
C LEU A 67 17.75 10.65 31.18
N LYS A 68 18.65 9.98 31.90
CA LYS A 68 18.98 8.56 31.66
C LYS A 68 17.79 7.65 31.93
N ASN A 69 17.06 7.86 33.02
CA ASN A 69 15.85 7.09 33.31
C ASN A 69 14.75 7.37 32.27
N THR A 70 14.58 8.63 31.86
CA THR A 70 13.66 9.00 30.78
C THR A 70 14.05 8.36 29.46
N MET A 71 15.33 8.26 29.11
CA MET A 71 15.79 7.52 27.92
C MET A 71 15.40 6.05 27.99
N THR A 72 15.61 5.39 29.13
CA THR A 72 15.29 3.96 29.31
C THR A 72 13.78 3.71 29.16
N VAL A 73 12.94 4.45 29.90
CA VAL A 73 11.48 4.31 29.81
C VAL A 73 10.97 4.77 28.45
N GLY A 74 11.55 5.84 27.90
CA GLY A 74 11.22 6.39 26.60
C GLY A 74 11.48 5.41 25.45
N LEU A 75 12.58 4.64 25.51
CA LEU A 75 12.87 3.60 24.52
C LEU A 75 11.84 2.47 24.56
N ILE A 76 11.43 2.05 25.76
CA ILE A 76 10.39 1.03 25.94
C ILE A 76 9.05 1.56 25.41
N ALA A 77 8.67 2.79 25.79
CA ALA A 77 7.45 3.43 25.30
C ALA A 77 7.46 3.59 23.77
N LEU A 78 8.60 3.98 23.20
CA LEU A 78 8.80 4.06 21.75
C LEU A 78 8.55 2.71 21.09
N LEU A 79 9.15 1.63 21.59
CA LEU A 79 8.94 0.28 21.05
C LEU A 79 7.48 -0.17 21.12
N ILE A 80 6.76 0.14 22.20
CA ILE A 80 5.34 -0.19 22.35
C ILE A 80 4.48 0.60 21.36
N VAL A 81 4.74 1.91 21.24
CA VAL A 81 3.99 2.78 20.31
C VAL A 81 4.23 2.39 18.85
N PHE A 82 5.48 2.05 18.50
CA PHE A 82 5.87 1.60 17.15
C PHE A 82 5.68 0.10 16.93
N GLN A 83 5.14 -0.64 17.90
CA GLN A 83 4.91 -2.07 17.79
C GLN A 83 4.06 -2.43 16.55
N PRO A 84 2.97 -1.70 16.22
CA PRO A 84 2.17 -1.98 15.02
C PRO A 84 2.98 -1.83 13.73
N GLU A 85 3.81 -0.78 13.61
CA GLU A 85 4.64 -0.52 12.44
C GLU A 85 5.72 -1.59 12.27
N LEU A 86 6.42 -1.96 13.36
CA LEU A 86 7.41 -3.03 13.36
C LEU A 86 6.78 -4.36 12.95
N ARG A 87 5.58 -4.67 13.46
CA ARG A 87 4.81 -5.84 13.05
C ARG A 87 4.50 -5.77 11.55
N ARG A 88 3.98 -4.66 11.04
CA ARG A 88 3.65 -4.51 9.61
C ARG A 88 4.87 -4.63 8.70
N ALA A 89 6.02 -4.07 9.11
CA ALA A 89 7.28 -4.20 8.36
C ALA A 89 7.77 -5.65 8.31
N LEU A 90 7.72 -6.36 9.45
CA LEU A 90 8.06 -7.78 9.50
C LEU A 90 7.06 -8.65 8.73
N GLU A 91 5.78 -8.31 8.75
CA GLU A 91 4.76 -8.96 7.93
C GLU A 91 5.02 -8.74 6.43
N TYR A 92 5.47 -7.54 6.03
CA TYR A 92 5.84 -7.26 4.65
C TYR A 92 7.05 -8.09 4.21
N ILE A 93 8.08 -8.19 5.05
CA ILE A 93 9.28 -8.99 4.79
C ILE A 93 8.95 -10.50 4.78
N GLY A 94 8.15 -10.97 5.74
CA GLY A 94 7.68 -12.35 5.87
C GLY A 94 6.63 -12.76 4.84
N ARG A 95 6.02 -11.80 4.13
CA ARG A 95 5.19 -12.02 2.95
C ARG A 95 5.99 -12.30 1.68
N THR A 96 7.30 -12.47 1.78
CA THR A 96 8.07 -13.28 0.83
C THR A 96 7.66 -14.76 0.97
N LYS A 97 6.39 -15.05 0.70
CA LYS A 97 5.91 -16.42 0.53
C LYS A 97 6.56 -16.95 -0.73
N PHE A 98 7.44 -17.91 -0.51
CA PHE A 98 7.66 -19.08 -1.35
C PHE A 98 6.73 -19.13 -2.55
N ILE A 99 7.34 -18.94 -3.70
CA ILE A 99 6.80 -19.13 -5.04
C ILE A 99 6.25 -20.56 -5.14
N ILE A 100 4.97 -20.76 -4.83
CA ILE A 100 4.26 -21.94 -5.28
C ILE A 100 3.86 -21.67 -6.72
N ARG A 101 4.51 -22.44 -7.59
CA ARG A 101 4.27 -22.58 -9.03
C ARG A 101 2.79 -22.45 -9.39
N SER A 102 2.53 -21.60 -10.38
CA SER A 102 1.41 -21.74 -11.30
C SER A 102 1.91 -21.26 -12.65
N SER A 103 1.68 -22.06 -13.67
CA SER A 103 2.07 -21.88 -15.06
C SER A 103 1.53 -20.56 -15.63
N SER A 104 2.44 -19.71 -16.10
CA SER A 104 2.20 -18.34 -16.59
C SER A 104 1.17 -18.24 -17.73
N GLU A 105 0.91 -19.34 -18.45
CA GLU A 105 0.00 -19.35 -19.61
C GLU A 105 -1.47 -19.51 -19.17
N PHE A 106 -1.74 -20.42 -18.22
CA PHE A 106 -3.08 -20.56 -17.61
C PHE A 106 -3.48 -19.34 -16.78
N GLU A 107 -2.50 -18.68 -16.16
CA GLU A 107 -2.75 -17.50 -15.31
C GLU A 107 -3.19 -16.30 -16.15
N ASN A 108 -2.54 -16.06 -17.30
CA ASN A 108 -2.94 -15.01 -18.24
C ASN A 108 -4.34 -15.20 -18.83
N GLU A 109 -4.68 -16.43 -19.26
CA GLU A 109 -6.02 -16.72 -19.78
C GLU A 109 -7.10 -16.56 -18.69
N SER A 110 -6.77 -16.90 -17.44
CA SER A 110 -7.68 -16.71 -16.31
C SER A 110 -7.89 -15.24 -15.94
N ILE A 111 -6.88 -14.38 -16.12
CA ILE A 111 -6.95 -12.95 -15.87
C ILE A 111 -7.82 -12.27 -16.91
N ASP A 112 -7.64 -12.57 -18.20
CA ASP A 112 -8.45 -11.95 -19.27
C ASP A 112 -9.94 -12.29 -19.10
N LYS A 113 -10.27 -13.54 -18.77
CA LYS A 113 -11.64 -13.95 -18.41
C LYS A 113 -12.17 -13.20 -17.19
N SER A 114 -11.34 -13.02 -16.15
CA SER A 114 -11.73 -12.30 -14.94
C SER A 114 -12.02 -10.82 -15.21
N ILE A 115 -11.20 -10.16 -16.04
CA ILE A 115 -11.39 -8.78 -16.47
C ILE A 115 -12.72 -8.65 -17.21
N GLU A 116 -13.00 -9.57 -18.14
CA GLU A 116 -14.26 -9.58 -18.87
C GLU A 116 -15.47 -9.71 -17.93
N GLU A 117 -15.45 -10.65 -17.00
CA GLU A 117 -16.54 -10.83 -16.03
C GLU A 117 -16.74 -9.60 -15.13
N ILE A 118 -15.67 -8.94 -14.68
CA ILE A 118 -15.74 -7.69 -13.90
C ILE A 118 -16.37 -6.57 -14.74
N VAL A 119 -15.90 -6.38 -15.97
CA VAL A 119 -16.36 -5.30 -16.84
C VAL A 119 -17.83 -5.50 -17.20
N GLU A 120 -18.26 -6.71 -17.56
CA GLU A 120 -19.68 -7.00 -17.82
C GLU A 120 -20.55 -6.76 -16.58
N ALA A 121 -20.07 -7.12 -15.38
CA ALA A 121 -20.78 -6.87 -14.13
C ALA A 121 -20.95 -5.37 -13.87
N LEU A 122 -19.88 -4.57 -14.00
CA LEU A 122 -19.92 -3.12 -13.79
C LEU A 122 -20.91 -2.44 -14.75
N TYR A 123 -20.93 -2.85 -16.03
CA TYR A 123 -21.87 -2.32 -17.01
C TYR A 123 -23.31 -2.76 -16.75
N SER A 124 -23.52 -3.97 -16.24
CA SER A 124 -24.86 -4.43 -15.84
C SER A 124 -25.39 -3.61 -14.65
N LEU A 125 -24.56 -3.40 -13.63
CA LEU A 125 -24.90 -2.59 -12.46
C LEU A 125 -25.11 -1.12 -12.83
N SER A 126 -24.28 -0.58 -13.73
CA SER A 126 -24.40 0.77 -14.28
C SER A 126 -25.75 1.02 -14.96
N ARG A 127 -26.20 0.11 -15.84
CA ARG A 127 -27.52 0.23 -16.51
C ARG A 127 -28.68 0.26 -15.52
N GLN A 128 -28.54 -0.45 -14.40
CA GLN A 128 -29.55 -0.52 -13.34
C GLN A 128 -29.36 0.56 -12.27
N LYS A 129 -28.33 1.41 -12.40
CA LYS A 129 -27.91 2.40 -11.39
C LYS A 129 -27.71 1.80 -10.00
N ILE A 130 -27.17 0.59 -9.94
CA ILE A 130 -26.81 -0.07 -8.69
C ILE A 130 -25.38 0.32 -8.32
N GLY A 131 -25.21 0.89 -7.12
CA GLY A 131 -23.92 1.29 -6.59
C GLY A 131 -22.99 0.10 -6.39
N ALA A 132 -21.77 0.20 -6.88
CA ALA A 132 -20.77 -0.87 -6.77
C ALA A 132 -19.39 -0.31 -6.49
N LEU A 133 -18.55 -1.09 -5.81
CA LEU A 133 -17.19 -0.74 -5.46
C LEU A 133 -16.32 -2.00 -5.41
N ILE A 134 -15.50 -2.19 -6.44
CA ILE A 134 -14.60 -3.33 -6.59
C ILE A 134 -13.17 -2.82 -6.47
N VAL A 135 -12.37 -3.40 -5.58
CA VAL A 135 -10.95 -3.07 -5.40
C VAL A 135 -10.12 -4.26 -5.82
N ILE A 136 -9.20 -4.04 -6.75
CA ILE A 136 -8.30 -5.05 -7.28
C ILE A 136 -6.94 -4.87 -6.60
N GLU A 137 -6.57 -5.85 -5.78
CA GLU A 137 -5.26 -5.96 -5.12
C GLU A 137 -4.16 -6.16 -6.16
N ARG A 138 -3.05 -5.44 -5.96
CA ARG A 138 -1.85 -5.45 -6.80
C ARG A 138 -0.64 -5.90 -5.99
N GLU A 139 0.45 -5.14 -5.97
CA GLU A 139 1.66 -5.51 -5.21
C GLU A 139 1.45 -5.34 -3.69
N THR A 140 0.74 -4.28 -3.30
CA THR A 140 0.41 -4.02 -1.90
C THR A 140 -0.76 -4.88 -1.46
N GLY A 141 -0.52 -5.82 -0.55
CA GLY A 141 -1.56 -6.69 -0.03
C GLY A 141 -2.61 -5.93 0.79
N LEU A 142 -3.89 -6.23 0.57
CA LEU A 142 -5.03 -5.57 1.23
C LEU A 142 -5.60 -6.42 2.38
N GLY A 143 -4.72 -7.11 3.12
CA GLY A 143 -5.13 -8.12 4.11
C GLY A 143 -5.92 -7.56 5.29
N ASP A 144 -5.55 -6.37 5.74
CA ASP A 144 -6.26 -5.60 6.77
C ASP A 144 -7.68 -5.23 6.32
N ILE A 145 -7.85 -4.81 5.06
CA ILE A 145 -9.16 -4.51 4.48
C ILE A 145 -10.01 -5.78 4.33
N ILE A 146 -9.43 -6.87 3.83
CA ILE A 146 -10.12 -8.16 3.65
C ILE A 146 -10.74 -8.66 4.96
N GLN A 147 -10.05 -8.47 6.10
CA GLN A 147 -10.53 -8.91 7.41
C GLN A 147 -11.74 -8.12 7.93
N THR A 148 -12.02 -6.94 7.36
CA THR A 148 -13.18 -6.13 7.78
C THR A 148 -14.51 -6.61 7.18
N GLY A 149 -14.46 -7.39 6.09
CA GLY A 149 -15.63 -7.88 5.38
C GLY A 149 -15.89 -9.36 5.59
N THR A 150 -16.84 -9.89 4.82
CA THR A 150 -17.15 -11.33 4.80
C THR A 150 -16.24 -12.04 3.79
N ILE A 151 -15.51 -13.06 4.24
CA ILE A 151 -14.68 -13.90 3.37
C ILE A 151 -15.56 -14.69 2.41
N VAL A 152 -15.28 -14.57 1.11
CA VAL A 152 -16.03 -15.25 0.03
C VAL A 152 -15.19 -16.35 -0.60
N GLU A 153 -13.90 -16.10 -0.86
CA GLU A 153 -12.99 -17.01 -1.60
C GLU A 153 -13.61 -17.58 -2.91
N GLY A 154 -14.39 -16.75 -3.61
CA GLY A 154 -15.15 -17.13 -4.78
C GLY A 154 -14.40 -16.92 -6.10
N LYS A 155 -14.79 -17.66 -7.15
CA LYS A 155 -14.38 -17.35 -8.52
C LYS A 155 -15.04 -16.05 -8.97
N ILE A 156 -14.32 -15.25 -9.77
CA ILE A 156 -14.89 -14.04 -10.37
C ILE A 156 -15.87 -14.44 -11.47
N THR A 157 -17.15 -14.14 -11.26
CA THR A 157 -18.20 -14.27 -12.28
C THR A 157 -19.11 -13.05 -12.21
N ARG A 158 -19.66 -12.62 -13.35
CA ARG A 158 -20.55 -11.46 -13.38
C ARG A 158 -21.78 -11.68 -12.51
N GLN A 159 -22.32 -12.90 -12.47
CA GLN A 159 -23.50 -13.24 -11.67
C GLN A 159 -23.21 -13.06 -10.17
N LEU A 160 -22.04 -13.49 -9.70
CA LEU A 160 -21.67 -13.34 -8.30
C LEU A 160 -21.45 -11.86 -7.94
N LEU A 161 -20.73 -11.11 -8.80
CA LEU A 161 -20.52 -9.68 -8.59
C LEU A 161 -21.83 -8.90 -8.57
N ILE A 162 -22.73 -9.17 -9.51
CA ILE A 162 -24.05 -8.54 -9.56
C ILE A 162 -24.83 -8.85 -8.28
N ASN A 163 -24.89 -10.12 -7.87
CA ASN A 163 -25.60 -10.53 -6.66
C ASN A 163 -25.05 -9.90 -5.38
N ILE A 164 -23.74 -9.73 -5.27
CA ILE A 164 -23.13 -9.07 -4.10
C ILE A 164 -23.62 -7.63 -3.96
N PHE A 165 -23.74 -6.89 -5.06
CA PHE A 165 -24.12 -5.48 -5.03
C PHE A 165 -25.63 -5.22 -5.05
N ILE A 166 -26.47 -6.26 -5.02
CA ILE A 166 -27.93 -6.07 -4.96
C ILE A 166 -28.29 -5.28 -3.68
N PRO A 167 -29.03 -4.16 -3.80
CA PRO A 167 -29.42 -3.35 -2.64
C PRO A 167 -30.14 -4.15 -1.55
N ASN A 168 -29.99 -3.73 -0.31
CA ASN A 168 -30.64 -4.33 0.87
C ASN A 168 -30.22 -5.78 1.17
N THR A 169 -29.04 -6.21 0.73
CA THR A 169 -28.46 -7.52 1.08
C THR A 169 -27.28 -7.36 2.05
N PRO A 170 -26.89 -8.37 2.84
CA PRO A 170 -25.78 -8.19 3.79
C PRO A 170 -24.42 -7.82 3.17
N LEU A 171 -24.19 -8.13 1.88
CA LEU A 171 -22.87 -7.97 1.24
C LEU A 171 -22.73 -6.71 0.37
N HIS A 172 -23.82 -6.00 0.08
CA HIS A 172 -23.81 -4.87 -0.85
C HIS A 172 -23.21 -3.58 -0.30
N ASP A 173 -23.11 -3.48 1.03
CA ASP A 173 -22.60 -2.31 1.70
C ASP A 173 -21.09 -2.46 1.94
N GLY A 174 -20.31 -1.60 1.30
CA GLY A 174 -18.85 -1.68 1.27
C GLY A 174 -18.27 -2.19 -0.05
N ALA A 175 -17.03 -2.67 0.02
CA ALA A 175 -16.23 -3.03 -1.14
C ALA A 175 -16.08 -4.53 -1.33
N VAL A 176 -15.97 -4.94 -2.59
CA VAL A 176 -15.49 -6.27 -2.98
C VAL A 176 -13.99 -6.20 -3.21
N ILE A 177 -13.23 -7.08 -2.55
CA ILE A 177 -11.78 -7.17 -2.75
C ILE A 177 -11.46 -8.35 -3.65
N VAL A 178 -10.79 -8.07 -4.77
CA VAL A 178 -10.33 -9.04 -5.76
C VAL A 178 -8.83 -9.20 -5.67
N LYS A 179 -8.35 -10.45 -5.68
CA LYS A 179 -6.92 -10.77 -5.72
C LYS A 179 -6.66 -11.86 -6.76
N GLY A 180 -5.88 -11.52 -7.79
CA GLY A 180 -5.70 -12.40 -8.95
C GLY A 180 -7.04 -12.71 -9.63
N SER A 181 -7.36 -13.99 -9.79
CA SER A 181 -8.61 -14.47 -10.42
C SER A 181 -9.72 -14.83 -9.42
N LYS A 182 -9.65 -14.32 -8.18
CA LYS A 182 -10.64 -14.64 -7.12
C LYS A 182 -11.16 -13.40 -6.38
N ILE A 183 -12.41 -13.48 -5.96
CA ILE A 183 -13.01 -12.59 -4.97
C ILE A 183 -12.59 -13.08 -3.58
N LYS A 184 -11.87 -12.25 -2.83
CA LYS A 184 -11.41 -12.57 -1.48
C LYS A 184 -12.48 -12.34 -0.44
N ALA A 185 -13.07 -11.14 -0.44
CA ALA A 185 -14.09 -10.74 0.50
C ALA A 185 -15.06 -9.74 -0.13
N ALA A 186 -16.23 -9.61 0.46
CA ALA A 186 -17.27 -8.65 0.11
C ALA A 186 -17.73 -7.90 1.37
N GLY A 187 -18.36 -6.74 1.18
CA GLY A 187 -18.76 -5.86 2.27
C GLY A 187 -17.59 -5.33 3.11
N CYS A 188 -16.43 -5.11 2.49
CA CYS A 188 -15.25 -4.60 3.19
C CYS A 188 -15.34 -3.09 3.42
N PHE A 189 -14.91 -2.64 4.59
CA PHE A 189 -14.85 -1.23 4.93
C PHE A 189 -13.55 -0.61 4.41
N LEU A 190 -13.67 0.49 3.67
CA LEU A 190 -12.53 1.21 3.11
C LEU A 190 -12.33 2.56 3.82
N PRO A 191 -11.08 3.04 3.90
CA PRO A 191 -10.82 4.41 4.32
C PRO A 191 -11.38 5.40 3.29
N LEU A 192 -12.02 6.46 3.78
CA LEU A 192 -12.46 7.57 2.94
C LEU A 192 -11.31 8.57 2.73
N THR A 193 -11.19 9.12 1.52
CA THR A 193 -10.30 10.26 1.27
C THR A 193 -10.77 11.50 2.03
N GLU A 194 -9.82 12.21 2.65
CA GLU A 194 -10.04 13.49 3.34
C GLU A 194 -9.82 14.69 2.40
N ASN A 195 -9.50 14.44 1.12
CA ASN A 195 -9.19 15.49 0.17
C ASN A 195 -10.41 16.38 -0.11
N LYS A 196 -10.34 17.64 0.36
CA LYS A 196 -11.42 18.63 0.23
C LYS A 196 -11.53 19.24 -1.17
N ASN A 197 -10.53 19.05 -2.03
CA ASN A 197 -10.52 19.56 -3.41
C ASN A 197 -11.33 18.68 -4.37
N LEU A 198 -11.88 17.58 -3.88
CA LEU A 198 -12.75 16.70 -4.65
C LEU A 198 -14.13 17.33 -4.83
N ASN A 199 -14.72 17.12 -6.03
CA ASN A 199 -16.08 17.59 -6.32
C ASN A 199 -17.06 17.08 -5.24
N LYS A 200 -17.87 18.00 -4.70
CA LYS A 200 -18.82 17.73 -3.60
C LYS A 200 -19.87 16.68 -3.98
N GLU A 201 -20.14 16.50 -5.27
CA GLU A 201 -21.06 15.50 -5.82
C GLU A 201 -20.56 14.05 -5.68
N LEU A 202 -19.33 13.82 -5.21
CA LEU A 202 -18.82 12.48 -5.00
C LEU A 202 -19.37 11.86 -3.70
N GLY A 203 -20.21 10.84 -3.89
CA GLY A 203 -20.74 10.00 -2.82
C GLY A 203 -19.67 9.18 -2.07
N THR A 204 -20.11 8.49 -1.02
CA THR A 204 -19.22 7.76 -0.09
C THR A 204 -18.41 6.67 -0.76
N ARG A 205 -18.98 5.90 -1.69
CA ARG A 205 -18.25 4.87 -2.47
C ARG A 205 -17.13 5.45 -3.32
N HIS A 206 -17.32 6.64 -3.87
CA HIS A 206 -16.27 7.34 -4.62
C HIS A 206 -15.12 7.76 -3.69
N ARG A 207 -15.46 8.30 -2.52
CA ARG A 207 -14.47 8.70 -1.51
C ARG A 207 -13.70 7.50 -0.97
N ALA A 208 -14.38 6.38 -0.77
CA ALA A 208 -13.79 5.11 -0.37
C ALA A 208 -12.81 4.58 -1.43
N GLY A 209 -13.21 4.55 -2.70
CA GLY A 209 -12.36 4.10 -3.80
C GLY A 209 -11.12 4.98 -4.00
N ILE A 210 -11.26 6.29 -3.82
CA ILE A 210 -10.11 7.21 -3.83
C ILE A 210 -9.21 6.95 -2.62
N GLY A 211 -9.78 6.90 -1.41
CA GLY A 211 -9.02 6.76 -0.16
C GLY A 211 -8.19 5.47 -0.11
N ILE A 212 -8.71 4.35 -0.61
CA ILE A 212 -7.92 3.11 -0.68
C ILE A 212 -6.78 3.21 -1.71
N SER A 213 -7.01 3.92 -2.82
CA SER A 213 -6.02 4.13 -3.87
C SER A 213 -4.93 5.14 -3.49
N GLU A 214 -5.14 5.95 -2.44
CA GLU A 214 -4.12 6.82 -1.84
C GLU A 214 -3.15 6.02 -0.96
N ARG A 215 -3.63 4.92 -0.35
CA ARG A 215 -2.88 4.11 0.63
C ARG A 215 -2.22 2.86 0.05
N SER A 216 -2.57 2.50 -1.19
CA SER A 216 -2.06 1.30 -1.87
C SER A 216 -2.00 1.50 -3.37
N ASP A 217 -1.25 0.66 -4.06
CA ASP A 217 -1.16 0.65 -5.52
C ASP A 217 -2.36 -0.02 -6.22
N CYS A 218 -3.43 -0.33 -5.47
CA CYS A 218 -4.64 -0.97 -5.97
C CYS A 218 -5.38 -0.15 -7.04
N ILE A 219 -6.30 -0.82 -7.74
CA ILE A 219 -7.24 -0.18 -8.66
C ILE A 219 -8.64 -0.31 -8.06
N SER A 220 -9.32 0.81 -7.87
CA SER A 220 -10.71 0.82 -7.43
C SER A 220 -11.63 1.16 -8.61
N LEU A 221 -12.63 0.33 -8.86
CA LEU A 221 -13.67 0.51 -9.87
C LEU A 221 -15.00 0.75 -9.15
N MET A 222 -15.72 1.77 -9.57
CA MET A 222 -16.92 2.25 -8.89
C MET A 222 -18.06 2.47 -9.87
N VAL A 223 -19.28 2.18 -9.44
CA VAL A 223 -20.51 2.56 -10.15
C VAL A 223 -21.29 3.51 -9.26
N SER A 224 -21.67 4.66 -9.80
CA SER A 224 -22.53 5.64 -9.12
C SER A 224 -23.97 5.12 -9.06
N GLU A 225 -24.57 5.11 -7.86
CA GLU A 225 -25.99 4.78 -7.67
C GLU A 225 -26.93 5.89 -8.16
N GLU A 226 -26.44 7.12 -8.30
CA GLU A 226 -27.24 8.27 -8.77
C GLU A 226 -27.26 8.35 -10.30
N THR A 227 -26.07 8.27 -10.90
CA THR A 227 -25.87 8.53 -12.33
C THR A 227 -25.69 7.26 -13.16
N GLY A 228 -25.31 6.15 -12.53
CA GLY A 228 -24.86 4.94 -13.23
C GLY A 228 -23.44 5.06 -13.80
N TYR A 229 -22.77 6.21 -13.69
CA TYR A 229 -21.43 6.38 -14.26
C TYR A 229 -20.40 5.46 -13.59
N ILE A 230 -19.59 4.83 -14.43
CA ILE A 230 -18.46 4.02 -14.01
C ILE A 230 -17.25 4.95 -13.83
N SER A 231 -16.58 4.83 -12.70
CA SER A 231 -15.37 5.58 -12.39
C SER A 231 -14.26 4.62 -11.94
N MET A 232 -13.01 5.04 -12.12
CA MET A 232 -11.84 4.32 -11.63
C MET A 232 -11.00 5.24 -10.77
N ALA A 233 -10.49 4.76 -9.64
CA ALA A 233 -9.49 5.45 -8.83
C ALA A 233 -8.18 4.65 -8.81
N LYS A 234 -7.08 5.37 -9.00
CA LYS A 234 -5.71 4.84 -8.96
C LYS A 234 -4.76 5.93 -8.46
N SER A 235 -3.92 5.60 -7.47
CA SER A 235 -2.92 6.53 -6.92
C SER A 235 -3.54 7.86 -6.47
N GLY A 236 -4.70 7.80 -5.80
CA GLY A 236 -5.46 8.96 -5.33
C GLY A 236 -6.13 9.82 -6.41
N LYS A 237 -6.04 9.45 -7.68
CA LYS A 237 -6.70 10.15 -8.79
C LYS A 237 -7.92 9.39 -9.26
N ILE A 238 -9.01 10.12 -9.52
CA ILE A 238 -10.26 9.56 -10.05
C ILE A 238 -10.42 9.90 -11.54
N TYR A 239 -10.79 8.90 -12.32
CA TYR A 239 -11.15 8.97 -13.73
C TYR A 239 -12.65 8.64 -13.83
N ARG A 240 -13.46 9.63 -14.22
CA ARG A 240 -14.93 9.52 -14.22
C ARG A 240 -15.47 9.19 -15.61
N ASN A 241 -16.62 8.54 -15.64
CA ASN A 241 -17.37 8.21 -16.87
C ASN A 241 -16.50 7.55 -17.94
N ILE A 242 -15.82 6.48 -17.54
CA ILE A 242 -14.86 5.77 -18.39
C ILE A 242 -15.56 4.72 -19.27
N SER A 243 -15.08 4.56 -20.50
CA SER A 243 -15.62 3.59 -21.45
C SER A 243 -15.21 2.15 -21.12
N LYS A 244 -15.90 1.18 -21.73
CA LYS A 244 -15.69 -0.24 -21.50
C LYS A 244 -14.31 -0.66 -21.99
N GLU A 245 -13.94 -0.14 -23.15
CA GLU A 245 -12.66 -0.35 -23.82
C GLU A 245 -11.53 0.20 -22.97
N TYR A 246 -11.71 1.40 -22.40
CA TYR A 246 -10.71 2.01 -21.53
C TYR A 246 -10.47 1.19 -20.26
N ILE A 247 -11.52 0.68 -19.60
CA ILE A 247 -11.37 -0.19 -18.43
C ILE A 247 -10.61 -1.47 -18.81
N LYS A 248 -11.01 -2.13 -19.90
CA LYS A 248 -10.36 -3.37 -20.36
C LYS A 248 -8.88 -3.13 -20.65
N ASP A 249 -8.54 -2.10 -21.41
CA ASP A 249 -7.15 -1.77 -21.75
C ASP A 249 -6.29 -1.50 -20.51
N VAL A 250 -6.79 -0.67 -19.59
CA VAL A 250 -6.07 -0.33 -18.36
C VAL A 250 -5.87 -1.56 -17.48
N LEU A 251 -6.90 -2.39 -17.28
CA LEU A 251 -6.79 -3.60 -16.45
C LEU A 251 -5.87 -4.63 -17.09
N SER A 252 -6.00 -4.89 -18.39
CA SER A 252 -5.15 -5.85 -19.10
C SER A 252 -3.69 -5.40 -19.04
N LYS A 253 -3.39 -4.12 -19.24
CA LYS A 253 -2.02 -3.61 -19.17
C LYS A 253 -1.43 -3.74 -17.77
N LEU A 254 -2.16 -3.33 -16.74
CA LEU A 254 -1.64 -3.28 -15.37
C LEU A 254 -1.53 -4.67 -14.73
N LEU A 255 -2.47 -5.57 -15.00
CA LEU A 255 -2.45 -6.92 -14.44
C LEU A 255 -1.47 -7.85 -15.19
N LYS A 256 -1.27 -7.67 -16.50
CA LYS A 256 -0.27 -8.43 -17.27
C LYS A 256 1.16 -8.01 -16.93
N GLN A 257 1.41 -6.72 -16.70
CA GLN A 257 2.74 -6.24 -16.26
C GLN A 257 3.18 -6.86 -14.93
N GLU A 258 2.26 -7.16 -14.01
CA GLU A 258 2.58 -7.87 -12.77
C GLU A 258 2.98 -9.33 -13.00
N VAL A 259 2.37 -10.00 -13.97
CA VAL A 259 2.74 -11.38 -14.34
C VAL A 259 4.13 -11.40 -14.99
N GLU A 260 4.41 -10.44 -15.88
CA GLU A 260 5.71 -10.33 -16.55
C GLU A 260 6.83 -9.90 -15.60
N GLY A 261 6.57 -8.94 -14.70
CA GLY A 261 7.53 -8.50 -13.67
C GLY A 261 7.98 -9.64 -12.76
N LYS A 262 7.05 -10.52 -12.37
CA LYS A 262 7.36 -11.76 -11.63
C LYS A 262 8.20 -12.75 -12.45
N GLY A 263 8.08 -12.74 -13.78
CA GLY A 263 8.89 -13.56 -14.69
C GLY A 263 10.33 -13.09 -14.85
N ILE A 264 10.57 -11.77 -14.83
CA ILE A 264 11.91 -11.17 -15.01
C ILE A 264 12.80 -11.42 -13.80
N PHE A 265 12.26 -11.33 -12.57
CA PHE A 265 13.00 -11.69 -11.34
C PHE A 265 13.46 -13.16 -11.29
N LYS A 266 12.94 -14.02 -12.19
CA LYS A 266 13.34 -15.43 -12.29
C LYS A 266 14.55 -15.67 -13.19
N LYS A 267 14.88 -14.74 -14.11
CA LYS A 267 16.03 -14.86 -15.04
C LYS A 267 17.35 -14.31 -14.48
N GLY A 268 17.32 -13.65 -13.32
CA GLY A 268 18.51 -13.09 -12.65
C GLY A 268 19.21 -14.03 -11.66
N GLY A 269 18.77 -15.28 -11.53
CA GLY A 269 19.43 -16.28 -10.67
C GLY A 269 20.74 -16.78 -11.26
N LEU A 270 21.78 -15.94 -11.26
CA LEU A 270 23.18 -16.36 -11.38
C LEU A 270 23.59 -17.08 -10.09
N PHE A 271 23.33 -18.38 -10.04
CA PHE A 271 24.23 -19.33 -9.38
C PHE A 271 24.27 -20.56 -10.27
N LYS A 272 25.29 -20.58 -11.12
CA LYS A 272 25.89 -21.78 -11.68
C LYS A 272 27.36 -21.73 -11.34
#